data_AF-A0AAV6LKT5-F1
#
_entry.id   AF-A0AAV6LKT5-F1
#
_cell.length_a   1.000
_cell.length_b   1.000
_cell.length_c   1.000
_cell.angle_alpha   90.00
_cell.angle_beta   90.00
_cell.angle_gamma   90.00
#
_symmetry.space_group_name_H-M   'P 1'
#
loop_
_entity.id
_entity.type
_entity.pdbx_description
1 polymer ?
#
loop_
_entity_poly.entity_id
_entity_poly.type
_entity_poly.pdbx_seq_one_letter_code
_entity_poly.pdbx_strand_id
1 'polypeptide(L)'
;MVAPANHVGFRCCAAAATLTQLPTTATKNWEPISLKPNSPVHVVEAEPGRTGRINRRWMEYQGIKNWEGMLDPLDDNLRGEIIRYGQFVETAYRAFDFDPDSPTYATCKYAKGSLLDRAGFPETGYRVTKNLRATSGIQMPRWVKNTPNNWVATRSSWVGYVAVCNDKEEVARLGRRDVVVALRGTATCLEWLENFRATLTKIPDSGSGPDPDLKEAMVESGFLSLYTSGSENNPSLQYLVREEIQRLLQNYGDEPMSITITGHSLGAALATLVAYDINTTFKHAPLVTVISFGGPRVGDRSFRHRLEKQGTKVLRIVNSDDLITKLPGFVMDTDDDDDVAGGNEYIQMLKFPGWIQKRVEEAQWAYADVGHELRLSSRDSPYLARTNVAKCHDLKTYLHLVNGFVSSTCPFRARAREMMKKTKKNFNNTTNYNTNRRRMSTTNA
;
A
#
# COMPACT_ATOMS: atom_id res chain seq x y z
N MET A 1 -67.15 -30.13 -36.46
CA MET A 1 -66.78 -28.70 -36.42
C MET A 1 -66.26 -28.39 -35.02
N VAL A 2 -64.95 -28.20 -34.87
CA VAL A 2 -64.22 -27.25 -34.01
C VAL A 2 -62.73 -27.51 -34.33
N ALA A 3 -62.02 -26.46 -34.74
CA ALA A 3 -60.64 -26.50 -35.23
C ALA A 3 -59.61 -26.50 -34.07
N PRO A 4 -58.41 -27.08 -34.26
CA PRO A 4 -57.33 -27.02 -33.27
C PRO A 4 -56.40 -25.80 -33.47
N ALA A 5 -55.83 -25.34 -32.36
CA ALA A 5 -54.99 -24.16 -32.25
C ALA A 5 -53.56 -24.35 -32.82
N ASN A 6 -53.03 -23.27 -33.40
CA ASN A 6 -51.74 -23.19 -34.08
C ASN A 6 -50.55 -23.21 -33.11
N HIS A 7 -49.60 -24.13 -33.35
CA HIS A 7 -48.21 -24.03 -32.92
C HIS A 7 -47.44 -23.14 -33.89
N VAL A 8 -46.81 -22.06 -33.39
CA VAL A 8 -45.85 -21.25 -34.15
C VAL A 8 -44.44 -21.76 -33.87
N GLY A 9 -43.87 -22.49 -34.83
CA GLY A 9 -42.44 -22.77 -34.90
C GLY A 9 -41.77 -21.77 -35.85
N PHE A 10 -40.75 -21.05 -35.37
CA PHE A 10 -39.91 -20.25 -36.26
C PHE A 10 -38.73 -21.10 -36.74
N ARG A 11 -38.76 -21.41 -38.04
CA ARG A 11 -37.64 -21.95 -38.82
C ARG A 11 -36.64 -20.85 -39.14
N CYS A 12 -35.37 -21.18 -38.99
CA CYS A 12 -34.24 -20.41 -39.52
C CYS A 12 -34.24 -20.49 -41.05
N CYS A 13 -34.33 -19.34 -41.74
CA CYS A 13 -34.05 -19.22 -43.17
C CYS A 13 -32.70 -18.54 -43.34
N ALA A 14 -31.75 -19.28 -43.93
CA ALA A 14 -30.49 -18.76 -44.42
C ALA A 14 -30.74 -17.93 -45.69
N ALA A 15 -30.25 -16.69 -45.69
CA ALA A 15 -30.06 -15.90 -46.90
C ALA A 15 -28.58 -15.56 -47.02
N ALA A 16 -27.93 -16.18 -48.00
CA ALA A 16 -26.57 -15.89 -48.41
C ALA A 16 -26.57 -14.56 -49.20
N ALA A 17 -25.83 -13.58 -48.70
CA ALA A 17 -25.44 -12.39 -49.45
C ALA A 17 -23.91 -12.30 -49.43
N THR A 18 -23.34 -12.49 -50.61
CA THR A 18 -21.92 -12.42 -50.94
C THR A 18 -21.40 -11.00 -50.68
N LEU A 19 -20.51 -10.84 -49.70
CA LEU A 19 -19.75 -9.61 -49.49
C LEU A 19 -18.29 -9.86 -49.87
N THR A 20 -17.90 -9.14 -50.91
CA THR A 20 -16.56 -8.97 -51.46
C THR A 20 -15.49 -8.78 -50.38
N GLN A 21 -14.36 -9.47 -50.58
CA GLN A 21 -13.16 -9.43 -49.75
C GLN A 21 -12.68 -7.99 -49.50
N LEU A 22 -12.59 -7.63 -48.22
CA LEU A 22 -11.78 -6.51 -47.72
C LEU A 22 -10.59 -7.10 -46.93
N PRO A 23 -9.43 -6.41 -46.87
CA PRO A 23 -8.17 -7.03 -46.47
C PRO A 23 -8.19 -7.46 -45.01
N THR A 24 -7.63 -8.63 -44.75
CA THR A 24 -7.33 -9.19 -43.43
C THR A 24 -6.51 -8.21 -42.58
N THR A 25 -7.16 -7.46 -41.69
CA THR A 25 -6.49 -6.83 -40.55
C THR A 25 -6.39 -7.85 -39.44
N ALA A 26 -5.16 -8.33 -39.22
CA ALA A 26 -4.77 -9.24 -38.16
C ALA A 26 -5.40 -8.86 -36.81
N THR A 27 -6.03 -9.86 -36.18
CA THR A 27 -6.34 -9.85 -34.75
C THR A 27 -5.04 -9.58 -33.99
N LYS A 28 -4.93 -8.41 -33.37
CA LYS A 28 -3.83 -8.09 -32.45
C LYS A 28 -3.92 -9.03 -31.26
N ASN A 29 -3.08 -10.07 -31.28
CA ASN A 29 -2.69 -10.82 -30.10
C ASN A 29 -2.18 -9.82 -29.06
N TRP A 30 -2.81 -9.79 -27.89
CA TRP A 30 -2.33 -9.00 -26.76
C TRP A 30 -1.23 -9.81 -26.07
N GLU A 31 0.01 -9.57 -26.48
CA GLU A 31 1.18 -10.01 -25.72
C GLU A 31 1.19 -9.30 -24.34
N PRO A 32 1.65 -9.99 -23.28
CA PRO A 32 1.92 -9.34 -22.01
C PRO A 32 2.90 -8.19 -22.25
N ILE A 33 2.61 -7.01 -21.69
CA ILE A 33 3.46 -5.82 -21.83
C ILE A 33 4.80 -6.11 -21.14
N SER A 34 5.72 -6.71 -21.89
CA SER A 34 7.14 -6.71 -21.62
C SER A 34 7.60 -5.26 -21.72
N LEU A 35 8.07 -4.72 -20.60
CA LEU A 35 8.73 -3.43 -20.56
C LEU A 35 9.91 -3.48 -21.53
N LYS A 36 9.81 -2.76 -22.66
CA LYS A 36 10.97 -2.51 -23.51
C LYS A 36 12.05 -1.87 -22.63
N PRO A 37 13.25 -2.47 -22.53
CA PRO A 37 14.35 -1.89 -21.78
C PRO A 37 14.90 -0.76 -22.63
N ASN A 38 14.38 0.46 -22.50
CA ASN A 38 15.03 1.71 -22.93
C ASN A 38 14.13 2.91 -22.61
N SER A 39 14.03 3.22 -21.32
CA SER A 39 13.83 4.57 -20.77
C SER A 39 14.10 4.43 -19.28
N PRO A 40 15.27 4.86 -18.77
CA PRO A 40 15.58 4.65 -17.38
C PRO A 40 14.70 5.58 -16.54
N VAL A 41 13.63 5.04 -15.96
CA VAL A 41 13.28 5.48 -14.61
C VAL A 41 14.45 5.02 -13.77
N HIS A 42 15.49 5.86 -13.70
CA HIS A 42 16.54 5.68 -12.70
C HIS A 42 15.80 5.65 -11.37
N VAL A 43 15.65 4.45 -10.82
CA VAL A 43 15.59 4.29 -9.37
C VAL A 43 16.88 4.98 -8.94
N VAL A 44 16.74 6.22 -8.47
CA VAL A 44 17.85 6.92 -7.84
C VAL A 44 18.17 6.02 -6.66
N GLU A 45 19.23 5.22 -6.81
CA GLU A 45 19.86 4.53 -5.70
C GLU A 45 19.94 5.57 -4.59
N ALA A 46 19.34 5.25 -3.44
CA ALA A 46 19.43 6.13 -2.31
C ALA A 46 20.93 6.35 -2.07
N GLU A 47 21.40 7.57 -2.34
CA GLU A 47 22.71 8.02 -1.90
C GLU A 47 22.86 7.55 -0.45
N PRO A 48 23.93 6.85 -0.06
CA PRO A 48 24.14 6.39 1.30
C PRO A 48 24.45 7.62 2.18
N GLY A 49 23.42 8.43 2.40
CA GLY A 49 23.40 9.51 3.35
C GLY A 49 23.60 8.87 4.71
N ARG A 50 24.62 9.36 5.43
CA ARG A 50 24.96 9.00 6.81
C ARG A 50 23.68 8.74 7.61
N THR A 51 23.27 7.48 7.70
CA THR A 51 22.18 7.07 8.57
C THR A 51 22.67 7.35 9.99
N GLY A 52 22.01 8.27 10.67
CA GLY A 52 22.30 8.59 12.05
C GLY A 52 22.13 7.34 12.91
N ARG A 53 22.60 7.40 14.17
CA ARG A 53 22.48 6.29 15.13
C ARG A 53 21.00 5.97 15.42
N ILE A 54 20.38 5.11 14.62
CA ILE A 54 18.98 4.66 14.77
C ILE A 54 18.79 3.96 16.12
N ASN A 55 19.77 3.14 16.53
CA ASN A 55 19.69 2.35 17.76
C ASN A 55 19.33 3.11 19.05
N ARG A 56 19.65 4.40 19.18
CA ARG A 56 19.33 5.16 20.40
C ARG A 56 17.91 5.74 20.39
N ARG A 57 17.31 5.90 19.21
CA ARG A 57 16.00 6.54 19.01
C ARG A 57 15.04 5.62 18.26
N TRP A 58 15.30 4.31 18.24
CA TRP A 58 14.55 3.37 17.41
C TRP A 58 13.06 3.35 17.74
N MET A 59 12.69 3.51 19.02
CA MET A 59 11.29 3.59 19.45
C MET A 59 10.59 4.84 18.89
N GLU A 60 11.31 5.96 18.75
CA GLU A 60 10.79 7.17 18.10
C GLU A 60 10.51 6.91 16.62
N TYR A 61 11.45 6.27 15.91
CA TYR A 61 11.25 5.88 14.51
C TYR A 61 10.15 4.83 14.32
N GLN A 62 9.86 4.02 15.34
CA GLN A 62 8.71 3.12 15.41
C GLN A 62 7.43 3.79 15.91
N GLY A 63 7.44 5.12 16.13
CA GLY A 63 6.23 5.90 16.39
C GLY A 63 5.77 5.94 17.84
N ILE A 64 6.63 5.66 18.83
CA ILE A 64 6.23 5.72 20.25
C ILE A 64 5.60 7.07 20.63
N LYS A 65 6.08 8.16 20.02
CA LYS A 65 5.55 9.52 20.09
C LYS A 65 4.81 9.95 18.82
N ASN A 66 4.17 9.02 18.11
CA ASN A 66 3.32 9.32 16.95
C ASN A 66 4.03 10.13 15.84
N TRP A 67 5.34 9.95 15.70
CA TRP A 67 6.20 10.68 14.76
C TRP A 67 6.15 12.21 14.86
N GLU A 68 5.79 12.75 16.01
CA GLU A 68 5.76 14.19 16.27
C GLU A 68 7.09 14.86 15.90
N GLY A 69 7.02 15.92 15.08
CA GLY A 69 8.19 16.67 14.62
C GLY A 69 9.11 15.94 13.62
N MET A 70 8.72 14.77 13.09
CA MET A 70 9.54 13.99 12.16
C MET A 70 8.96 13.84 10.75
N LEU A 71 7.71 14.27 10.52
CA LEU A 71 7.02 14.12 9.23
C LEU A 71 7.13 15.36 8.34
N ASP A 72 7.23 16.55 8.93
CA ASP A 72 7.33 17.83 8.20
C ASP A 72 8.21 18.84 8.95
N PRO A 73 9.49 19.03 8.55
CA PRO A 73 10.18 18.32 7.47
C PRO A 73 10.41 16.84 7.81
N LEU A 74 10.47 16.00 6.78
CA LEU A 74 10.66 14.56 6.95
C LEU A 74 12.11 14.23 7.37
N ASP A 75 12.27 13.70 8.58
CA ASP A 75 13.55 13.26 9.16
C ASP A 75 14.25 12.23 8.26
N ASP A 76 15.56 12.38 8.08
CA ASP A 76 16.32 11.56 7.13
C ASP A 76 16.46 10.08 7.55
N ASN A 77 16.50 9.79 8.85
CA ASN A 77 16.51 8.41 9.33
C ASN A 77 15.12 7.78 9.20
N LEU A 78 14.06 8.53 9.54
CA LEU A 78 12.69 8.07 9.36
C LEU A 78 12.41 7.79 7.88
N ARG A 79 12.85 8.66 6.97
CA ARG A 79 12.79 8.44 5.52
C ARG A 79 13.48 7.14 5.11
N GLY A 80 14.69 6.90 5.63
CA GLY A 80 15.44 5.67 5.38
C GLY A 80 14.66 4.44 5.83
N GLU A 81 14.06 4.47 7.03
CA GLU A 81 13.25 3.37 7.55
C GLU A 81 11.96 3.17 6.73
N ILE A 82 11.24 4.23 6.36
CA ILE A 82 10.05 4.12 5.50
C ILE A 82 10.43 3.45 4.17
N ILE A 83 11.50 3.90 3.50
CA ILE A 83 11.97 3.29 2.24
C ILE A 83 12.33 1.82 2.46
N ARG A 84 13.04 1.50 3.55
CA ARG A 84 13.45 0.13 3.89
C ARG A 84 12.23 -0.79 4.06
N TYR A 85 11.20 -0.37 4.79
CA TYR A 85 9.95 -1.14 4.91
C TYR A 85 9.21 -1.26 3.58
N GLY A 86 9.24 -0.22 2.75
CA GLY A 86 8.74 -0.28 1.38
C GLY A 86 9.45 -1.32 0.50
N GLN A 87 10.76 -1.50 0.67
CA GLN A 87 11.53 -2.53 -0.05
C GLN A 87 11.13 -3.96 0.34
N PHE A 88 10.72 -4.21 1.59
CA PHE A 88 10.13 -5.50 1.97
C PHE A 88 8.82 -5.77 1.22
N VAL A 89 7.99 -4.75 1.02
CA VAL A 89 6.75 -4.90 0.24
C VAL A 89 7.06 -5.13 -1.25
N GLU A 90 7.99 -4.38 -1.83
CA GLU A 90 8.45 -4.58 -3.22
C GLU A 90 9.03 -5.99 -3.42
N THR A 91 9.75 -6.51 -2.43
CA THR A 91 10.25 -7.89 -2.43
C THR A 91 9.09 -8.88 -2.50
N ALA A 92 8.00 -8.64 -1.77
CA ALA A 92 6.81 -9.49 -1.87
C ALA A 92 6.19 -9.46 -3.28
N TYR A 93 6.09 -8.30 -3.92
CA TYR A 93 5.68 -8.21 -5.32
C TYR A 93 6.61 -8.99 -6.26
N ARG A 94 7.93 -8.81 -6.14
CA ARG A 94 8.90 -9.50 -7.00
C ARG A 94 8.95 -11.01 -6.78
N ALA A 95 8.65 -11.49 -5.59
CA ALA A 95 8.61 -12.92 -5.26
C ALA A 95 7.33 -13.61 -5.72
N PHE A 96 6.25 -12.86 -5.97
CA PHE A 96 4.97 -13.43 -6.41
C PHE A 96 4.99 -13.83 -7.89
N ASP A 97 4.31 -14.93 -8.20
CA ASP A 97 4.08 -15.39 -9.56
C ASP A 97 2.78 -14.80 -10.14
N PHE A 98 2.93 -13.79 -10.99
CA PHE A 98 1.84 -13.10 -11.67
C PHE A 98 1.44 -13.75 -12.99
N ASP A 99 2.17 -14.75 -13.47
CA ASP A 99 1.89 -15.38 -14.77
C ASP A 99 0.72 -16.37 -14.62
N PRO A 100 -0.47 -16.09 -15.19
CA PRO A 100 -1.63 -16.97 -15.07
C PRO A 100 -1.44 -18.32 -15.77
N ASP A 101 -0.50 -18.41 -16.71
CA ASP A 101 -0.17 -19.64 -17.43
C ASP A 101 0.89 -20.47 -16.69
N SER A 102 1.51 -19.92 -15.65
CA SER A 102 2.50 -20.62 -14.84
C SER A 102 1.86 -21.68 -13.94
N PRO A 103 2.47 -22.88 -13.82
CA PRO A 103 2.01 -23.91 -12.87
C PRO A 103 2.13 -23.46 -11.41
N THR A 104 2.94 -22.42 -11.13
CA THR A 104 3.11 -21.83 -9.81
C THR A 104 2.37 -20.50 -9.65
N TYR A 105 1.43 -20.18 -10.56
CA TYR A 105 0.60 -18.99 -10.48
C TYR A 105 0.04 -18.77 -9.07
N ALA A 106 0.05 -17.52 -8.63
CA ALA A 106 -0.45 -17.11 -7.34
C ALA A 106 0.31 -17.68 -6.11
N THR A 107 1.53 -18.18 -6.34
CA THR A 107 2.44 -18.63 -5.28
C THR A 107 3.74 -17.81 -5.25
N CYS A 108 4.64 -18.16 -4.33
CA CYS A 108 5.98 -17.55 -4.25
C CYS A 108 6.94 -18.32 -5.16
N LYS A 109 7.63 -17.60 -6.05
CA LYS A 109 8.61 -18.13 -7.00
C LYS A 109 9.88 -18.68 -6.35
N TYR A 110 10.19 -18.23 -5.13
CA TYR A 110 11.46 -18.50 -4.47
C TYR A 110 11.29 -19.32 -3.20
N ALA A 111 12.30 -20.15 -2.93
CA ALA A 111 12.38 -20.88 -1.68
C ALA A 111 12.62 -19.90 -0.52
N LYS A 112 12.09 -20.25 0.66
CA LYS A 112 12.12 -19.38 1.85
C LYS A 112 13.51 -18.85 2.20
N GLY A 113 14.53 -19.72 2.14
CA GLY A 113 15.91 -19.36 2.52
C GLY A 113 16.62 -18.40 1.56
N SER A 114 16.14 -18.28 0.32
CA SER A 114 16.74 -17.42 -0.72
C SER A 114 15.77 -16.36 -1.25
N LEU A 115 14.63 -16.16 -0.58
CA LEU A 115 13.56 -15.29 -1.06
C LEU A 115 14.04 -13.84 -1.22
N LEU A 116 14.67 -13.26 -0.19
CA LEU A 116 15.10 -11.86 -0.21
C LEU A 116 16.18 -11.62 -1.28
N ASP A 117 17.18 -12.49 -1.34
CA ASP A 117 18.26 -12.45 -2.32
C ASP A 117 17.73 -12.55 -3.76
N ARG A 118 16.95 -13.60 -4.08
CA ARG A 118 16.42 -13.82 -5.43
C ARG A 118 15.35 -12.80 -5.85
N ALA A 119 14.72 -12.13 -4.90
CA ALA A 119 13.81 -11.02 -5.18
C ALA A 119 14.54 -9.67 -5.32
N GLY A 120 15.88 -9.65 -5.26
CA GLY A 120 16.68 -8.44 -5.45
C GLY A 120 16.67 -7.52 -4.22
N PHE A 121 16.64 -8.10 -3.02
CA PHE A 121 16.87 -7.42 -1.76
C PHE A 121 17.85 -8.21 -0.87
N PRO A 122 19.11 -8.40 -1.33
CA PRO A 122 20.13 -9.12 -0.58
C PRO A 122 20.65 -8.29 0.61
N GLU A 123 21.49 -8.91 1.45
CA GLU A 123 22.27 -8.22 2.50
C GLU A 123 21.44 -7.43 3.53
N THR A 124 20.18 -7.80 3.73
CA THR A 124 19.29 -7.10 4.68
C THR A 124 19.59 -7.40 6.14
N GLY A 125 20.26 -8.51 6.43
CA GLY A 125 20.36 -9.07 7.79
C GLY A 125 19.10 -9.80 8.27
N TYR A 126 18.05 -9.89 7.43
CA TYR A 126 16.81 -10.58 7.74
C TYR A 126 16.77 -11.98 7.15
N ARG A 127 16.07 -12.87 7.85
CA ARG A 127 15.75 -14.22 7.40
C ARG A 127 14.24 -14.39 7.33
N VAL A 128 13.73 -14.84 6.19
CA VAL A 128 12.31 -15.20 6.06
C VAL A 128 12.02 -16.48 6.84
N THR A 129 11.00 -16.44 7.69
CA THR A 129 10.66 -17.55 8.59
C THR A 129 9.33 -18.21 8.24
N LYS A 130 8.37 -17.46 7.67
CA LYS A 130 7.06 -17.96 7.27
C LYS A 130 6.57 -17.35 5.96
N ASN A 131 6.00 -18.17 5.07
CA ASN A 131 5.22 -17.72 3.92
C ASN A 131 3.77 -17.50 4.34
N LEU A 132 3.17 -16.42 3.87
CA LEU A 132 1.80 -16.05 4.20
C LEU A 132 0.89 -16.21 2.98
N ARG A 133 -0.30 -16.75 3.22
CA ARG A 133 -1.35 -16.92 2.21
C ARG A 133 -2.65 -16.35 2.76
N ALA A 134 -3.48 -15.81 1.87
CA ALA A 134 -4.83 -15.39 2.19
C ALA A 134 -5.83 -16.11 1.30
N THR A 135 -6.96 -16.50 1.89
CA THR A 135 -8.03 -17.19 1.18
C THR A 135 -9.24 -16.27 1.13
N SER A 136 -9.85 -16.08 -0.03
CA SER A 136 -11.10 -15.33 -0.10
C SER A 136 -12.27 -16.25 0.25
N GLY A 137 -13.03 -15.88 1.28
CA GLY A 137 -14.30 -16.53 1.63
C GLY A 137 -15.48 -16.06 0.79
N ILE A 138 -15.28 -15.09 -0.11
CA ILE A 138 -16.36 -14.48 -0.91
C ILE A 138 -16.67 -15.39 -2.12
N GLN A 139 -17.94 -15.78 -2.25
CA GLN A 139 -18.44 -16.55 -3.38
C GLN A 139 -18.42 -15.71 -4.67
N MET A 140 -17.48 -16.00 -5.59
CA MET A 140 -17.43 -15.32 -6.89
C MET A 140 -18.73 -15.52 -7.68
N PRO A 141 -19.23 -14.49 -8.40
CA PRO A 141 -20.41 -14.60 -9.25
C PRO A 141 -20.30 -15.73 -10.28
N ARG A 142 -21.42 -16.40 -10.58
CA ARG A 142 -21.45 -17.59 -11.46
C ARG A 142 -20.93 -17.34 -12.88
N TRP A 143 -21.00 -16.11 -13.40
CA TRP A 143 -20.52 -15.78 -14.75
C TRP A 143 -18.98 -15.77 -14.87
N VAL A 144 -18.25 -15.56 -13.76
CA VAL A 144 -16.77 -15.65 -13.73
C VAL A 144 -16.30 -17.11 -13.72
N LYS A 145 -17.18 -18.08 -13.42
CA LYS A 145 -16.87 -19.52 -13.47
C LYS A 145 -16.93 -20.11 -14.89
N ASN A 146 -17.48 -19.37 -15.85
CA ASN A 146 -17.69 -19.85 -17.22
C ASN A 146 -16.67 -19.27 -18.22
N THR A 147 -15.61 -18.60 -17.76
CA THR A 147 -14.50 -18.17 -18.61
C THR A 147 -13.51 -19.33 -18.81
N PRO A 148 -12.90 -19.51 -19.99
CA PRO A 148 -12.01 -20.64 -20.28
C PRO A 148 -10.68 -20.63 -19.50
N ASN A 149 -10.43 -19.63 -18.67
CA ASN A 149 -9.13 -19.37 -18.09
C ASN A 149 -9.16 -19.72 -16.59
N ASN A 150 -8.43 -20.78 -16.23
CA ASN A 150 -8.40 -21.43 -14.91
C ASN A 150 -7.83 -20.59 -13.74
N TRP A 151 -7.45 -19.32 -13.93
CA TRP A 151 -6.84 -18.47 -12.89
C TRP A 151 -7.83 -17.96 -11.83
N VAL A 152 -9.14 -18.09 -12.08
CA VAL A 152 -10.23 -17.74 -11.16
C VAL A 152 -10.48 -18.85 -10.11
N ALA A 153 -9.85 -20.02 -10.25
CA ALA A 153 -10.01 -21.15 -9.33
C ALA A 153 -9.17 -21.03 -8.05
N THR A 154 -8.17 -20.14 -8.02
CA THR A 154 -7.24 -20.03 -6.89
C THR A 154 -7.87 -19.31 -5.71
N ARG A 155 -8.55 -20.07 -4.85
CA ARG A 155 -9.19 -19.55 -3.62
C ARG A 155 -8.18 -19.00 -2.61
N SER A 156 -6.94 -19.49 -2.63
CA SER A 156 -5.87 -19.12 -1.70
C SER A 156 -4.62 -18.67 -2.44
N SER A 157 -4.17 -17.44 -2.20
CA SER A 157 -3.02 -16.83 -2.88
C SER A 157 -1.92 -16.48 -1.88
N TRP A 158 -0.66 -16.60 -2.28
CA TRP A 158 0.47 -16.09 -1.50
C TRP A 158 0.42 -14.57 -1.45
N VAL A 159 0.42 -13.99 -0.25
CA VAL A 159 0.23 -12.54 -0.03
C VAL A 159 1.43 -11.86 0.63
N GLY A 160 2.43 -12.62 1.06
CA GLY A 160 3.57 -12.04 1.75
C GLY A 160 4.32 -13.03 2.62
N TYR A 161 5.07 -12.51 3.58
CA TYR A 161 5.93 -13.31 4.43
C TYR A 161 6.21 -12.64 5.78
N VAL A 162 6.67 -13.45 6.73
CA VAL A 162 7.28 -13.00 7.99
C VAL A 162 8.79 -13.18 7.89
N ALA A 163 9.54 -12.15 8.27
CA ALA A 163 10.99 -12.18 8.37
C ALA A 163 11.45 -11.64 9.72
N VAL A 164 12.58 -12.13 10.22
CA VAL A 164 13.21 -11.65 11.46
C VAL A 164 14.63 -11.21 11.19
N CYS A 165 15.02 -10.07 11.75
CA CYS A 165 16.42 -9.63 11.76
C CYS A 165 17.23 -10.61 12.60
N ASN A 166 18.12 -11.38 11.96
CA ASN A 166 18.93 -12.39 12.63
C ASN A 166 20.42 -12.04 12.64
N ASP A 167 20.84 -11.12 11.79
CA ASP A 167 22.20 -10.60 11.77
C ASP A 167 22.50 -9.74 13.00
N LYS A 168 23.66 -9.96 13.63
CA LYS A 168 24.02 -9.29 14.89
C LYS A 168 24.38 -7.81 14.69
N GLU A 169 25.02 -7.48 13.58
CA GLU A 169 25.40 -6.10 13.28
C GLU A 169 24.17 -5.26 12.96
N GLU A 170 23.23 -5.83 12.20
CA GLU A 170 21.97 -5.18 11.87
C GLU A 170 21.07 -5.00 13.10
N VAL A 171 20.98 -6.00 13.99
CA VAL A 171 20.30 -5.84 15.29
C VAL A 171 20.93 -4.72 16.12
N ALA A 172 22.26 -4.62 16.15
CA ALA A 172 22.96 -3.55 16.87
C ALA A 172 22.75 -2.16 16.24
N ARG A 173 22.68 -2.07 14.90
CA ARG A 173 22.36 -0.86 14.15
C ARG A 173 20.94 -0.37 14.40
N LEU A 174 19.99 -1.31 14.44
CA LEU A 174 18.57 -1.07 14.71
C LEU A 174 18.28 -0.82 16.20
N GLY A 175 19.14 -1.28 17.11
CA GLY A 175 18.99 -1.19 18.56
C GLY A 175 17.95 -2.15 19.16
N ARG A 176 17.39 -3.03 18.33
CA ARG A 176 16.42 -4.07 18.70
C ARG A 176 16.35 -5.14 17.62
N ARG A 177 15.86 -6.32 17.98
CA ARG A 177 15.48 -7.34 17.02
C ARG A 177 14.16 -6.99 16.36
N ASP A 178 14.18 -6.76 15.07
CA ASP A 178 12.99 -6.37 14.31
C ASP A 178 12.37 -7.57 13.61
N VAL A 179 11.07 -7.78 13.82
CA VAL A 179 10.24 -8.75 13.10
C VAL A 179 9.41 -8.00 12.08
N VAL A 180 9.51 -8.36 10.81
CA VAL A 180 8.78 -7.75 9.71
C VAL A 180 7.72 -8.69 9.17
N VAL A 181 6.47 -8.23 9.12
CA VAL A 181 5.39 -8.86 8.37
C VAL A 181 5.15 -8.02 7.11
N ALA A 182 5.54 -8.54 5.94
CA ALA A 182 5.45 -7.82 4.68
C ALA A 182 4.31 -8.38 3.82
N LEU A 183 3.38 -7.52 3.42
CA LEU A 183 2.16 -7.89 2.71
C LEU A 183 2.01 -7.10 1.40
N ARG A 184 1.94 -7.81 0.27
CA ARG A 184 1.65 -7.19 -1.03
C ARG A 184 0.15 -6.92 -1.19
N GLY A 185 -0.18 -5.98 -2.07
CA GLY A 185 -1.53 -5.86 -2.63
C GLY A 185 -1.78 -6.86 -3.78
N THR A 186 -2.99 -6.87 -4.31
CA THR A 186 -3.38 -7.68 -5.47
C THR A 186 -2.80 -7.13 -6.78
N ALA A 187 -2.65 -7.99 -7.79
CA ALA A 187 -2.16 -7.63 -9.13
C ALA A 187 -3.03 -6.55 -9.79
N THR A 188 -4.34 -6.64 -9.54
CA THR A 188 -5.39 -5.75 -10.05
C THR A 188 -6.19 -5.23 -8.86
N CYS A 189 -5.61 -4.31 -8.09
CA CYS A 189 -6.27 -3.73 -6.92
C CYS A 189 -7.68 -3.21 -7.22
N LEU A 190 -7.89 -2.62 -8.40
CA LEU A 190 -9.19 -2.08 -8.82
C LEU A 190 -10.25 -3.19 -8.97
N GLU A 191 -9.90 -4.35 -9.52
CA GLU A 191 -10.83 -5.48 -9.64
C GLU A 191 -11.21 -6.04 -8.26
N TRP A 192 -10.29 -6.02 -7.29
CA TRP A 192 -10.64 -6.39 -5.92
C TRP A 192 -11.49 -5.29 -5.27
N LEU A 193 -11.17 -4.02 -5.51
CA LEU A 193 -11.96 -2.89 -5.03
C LEU A 193 -13.39 -2.86 -5.55
N GLU A 194 -13.60 -3.26 -6.79
CA GLU A 194 -14.92 -3.50 -7.36
C GLU A 194 -15.66 -4.68 -6.70
N ASN A 195 -14.91 -5.68 -6.22
CA ASN A 195 -15.44 -6.84 -5.49
C ASN A 195 -15.65 -6.58 -3.98
N PHE A 196 -15.05 -5.53 -3.41
CA PHE A 196 -15.27 -5.13 -2.02
C PHE A 196 -16.73 -4.69 -1.87
N ARG A 197 -17.51 -5.50 -1.15
CA ARG A 197 -18.81 -5.07 -0.64
C ARG A 197 -18.49 -4.04 0.42
N ALA A 198 -18.62 -2.74 0.13
CA ALA A 198 -18.52 -1.66 1.11
C ALA A 198 -19.56 -1.87 2.24
N THR A 199 -19.25 -2.80 3.14
CA THR A 199 -20.14 -3.35 4.15
C THR A 199 -19.25 -3.61 5.35
N LEU A 200 -19.53 -2.84 6.38
CA LEU A 200 -18.90 -2.99 7.67
C LEU A 200 -19.45 -4.24 8.35
N THR A 201 -18.57 -5.03 8.94
CA THR A 201 -18.91 -6.19 9.76
C THR A 201 -18.24 -6.10 11.11
N LYS A 202 -18.84 -6.70 12.12
CA LYS A 202 -18.28 -6.72 13.48
C LYS A 202 -16.96 -7.46 13.47
N ILE A 203 -15.94 -6.88 14.10
CA ILE A 203 -14.73 -7.64 14.41
C ILE A 203 -15.04 -8.58 15.57
N PRO A 204 -14.70 -9.88 15.50
CA PRO A 204 -14.97 -10.81 16.60
C PRO A 204 -14.32 -10.31 17.90
N ASP A 205 -15.13 -10.16 18.95
CA ASP A 205 -14.66 -9.64 20.23
C ASP A 205 -13.62 -10.59 20.83
N SER A 206 -12.51 -10.01 21.29
CA SER A 206 -11.38 -10.78 21.84
C SER A 206 -11.23 -10.54 23.35
N GLY A 207 -12.36 -10.54 24.06
CA GLY A 207 -12.37 -10.66 25.52
C GLY A 207 -12.16 -9.38 26.32
N SER A 208 -12.11 -8.19 25.71
CA SER A 208 -12.39 -6.95 26.44
C SER A 208 -13.91 -6.84 26.55
N GLY A 209 -14.46 -6.98 27.77
CA GLY A 209 -15.89 -6.84 28.03
C GLY A 209 -16.46 -5.54 27.42
N PRO A 210 -17.79 -5.46 27.24
CA PRO A 210 -18.42 -4.31 26.60
C PRO A 210 -18.03 -3.05 27.38
N ASP A 211 -17.27 -2.17 26.73
CA ASP A 211 -17.15 -0.79 27.17
C ASP A 211 -18.52 -0.16 26.90
N PRO A 212 -19.34 0.12 27.93
CA PRO A 212 -20.74 0.49 27.74
C PRO A 212 -20.93 1.79 26.95
N ASP A 213 -19.86 2.58 26.80
CA ASP A 213 -19.86 3.87 26.10
C ASP A 213 -19.32 3.79 24.65
N LEU A 214 -18.82 2.64 24.20
CA LEU A 214 -18.28 2.49 22.84
C LEU A 214 -19.09 1.51 21.99
N LYS A 215 -19.64 2.03 20.87
CA LYS A 215 -20.24 1.22 19.80
C LYS A 215 -19.28 0.11 19.37
N GLU A 216 -19.84 -1.04 19.01
CA GLU A 216 -19.08 -2.19 18.52
C GLU A 216 -18.14 -1.80 17.37
N ALA A 217 -16.89 -2.26 17.40
CA ALA A 217 -15.91 -1.95 16.36
C ALA A 217 -16.21 -2.73 15.08
N MET A 218 -16.27 -2.00 13.97
CA MET A 218 -16.59 -2.57 12.67
C MET A 218 -15.44 -2.40 11.69
N VAL A 219 -15.19 -3.41 10.87
CA VAL A 219 -14.19 -3.41 9.81
C VAL A 219 -14.82 -3.81 8.48
N GLU A 220 -14.18 -3.45 7.37
CA GLU A 220 -14.66 -3.84 6.04
C GLU A 220 -14.66 -5.38 5.91
N SER A 221 -15.79 -5.91 5.44
CA SER A 221 -16.08 -7.34 5.40
C SER A 221 -15.13 -8.18 4.55
N GLY A 222 -14.68 -7.67 3.41
CA GLY A 222 -13.73 -8.35 2.54
C GLY A 222 -12.33 -8.43 3.14
N PHE A 223 -11.84 -7.38 3.81
CA PHE A 223 -10.52 -7.38 4.47
C PHE A 223 -10.54 -8.41 5.59
N LEU A 224 -11.61 -8.40 6.40
CA LEU A 224 -11.78 -9.39 7.46
C LEU A 224 -11.91 -10.80 6.89
N SER A 225 -12.66 -11.00 5.80
CA SER A 225 -12.79 -12.29 5.14
C SER A 225 -11.43 -12.82 4.66
N LEU A 226 -10.62 -12.00 3.98
CA LEU A 226 -9.27 -12.39 3.55
C LEU A 226 -8.36 -12.74 4.72
N TYR A 227 -8.49 -12.00 5.82
CA TYR A 227 -7.68 -12.20 7.00
C TYR A 227 -8.03 -13.49 7.75
N THR A 228 -9.32 -13.79 7.88
CA THR A 228 -9.83 -14.86 8.77
C THR A 228 -10.20 -16.14 8.06
N SER A 229 -10.48 -16.12 6.75
CA SER A 229 -10.92 -17.31 6.02
C SER A 229 -9.78 -18.30 5.84
N GLY A 230 -10.05 -19.56 6.20
CA GLY A 230 -9.22 -20.72 5.93
C GLY A 230 -10.04 -21.85 5.31
N SER A 231 -9.36 -22.94 4.97
CA SER A 231 -9.97 -24.22 4.54
C SER A 231 -9.25 -25.36 5.26
N GLU A 232 -9.80 -26.57 5.23
CA GLU A 232 -9.20 -27.75 5.87
C GLU A 232 -7.72 -27.94 5.53
N ASN A 233 -7.33 -27.64 4.28
CA ASN A 233 -5.96 -27.81 3.79
C ASN A 233 -5.13 -26.52 3.75
N ASN A 234 -5.75 -25.36 4.02
CA ASN A 234 -5.05 -24.07 3.98
C ASN A 234 -5.47 -23.22 5.19
N PRO A 235 -4.59 -23.03 6.20
CA PRO A 235 -4.91 -22.18 7.34
C PRO A 235 -5.15 -20.73 6.90
N SER A 236 -5.88 -19.99 7.71
CA SER A 236 -6.12 -18.56 7.47
C SER A 236 -4.84 -17.74 7.62
N LEU A 237 -4.84 -16.54 7.05
CA LEU A 237 -3.74 -15.58 7.24
C LEU A 237 -3.56 -15.26 8.73
N GLN A 238 -4.66 -15.06 9.46
CA GLN A 238 -4.68 -14.86 10.90
C GLN A 238 -3.95 -15.98 11.65
N TYR A 239 -4.27 -17.24 11.35
CA TYR A 239 -3.61 -18.37 11.99
C TYR A 239 -2.10 -18.39 11.71
N LEU A 240 -1.71 -18.24 10.43
CA LEU A 240 -0.31 -18.27 10.02
C LEU A 240 0.53 -17.17 10.69
N VAL A 241 -0.03 -15.97 10.84
CA VAL A 241 0.64 -14.86 11.52
C VAL A 241 0.72 -15.11 13.02
N ARG A 242 -0.38 -15.47 13.68
CA ARG A 242 -0.39 -15.74 15.13
C ARG A 242 0.59 -16.84 15.50
N GLU A 243 0.58 -17.95 14.78
CA GLU A 243 1.49 -19.08 14.99
C GLU A 243 2.95 -18.64 14.91
N GLU A 244 3.30 -17.89 13.86
CA GLU A 244 4.68 -17.48 13.64
C GLU A 244 5.14 -16.40 14.63
N ILE A 245 4.30 -15.42 14.95
CA ILE A 245 4.60 -14.40 15.95
C ILE A 245 4.78 -15.05 17.33
N GLN A 246 3.89 -15.97 17.72
CA GLN A 246 4.04 -16.73 18.96
C GLN A 246 5.39 -17.46 19.01
N ARG A 247 5.76 -18.14 17.93
CA ARG A 247 7.05 -18.85 17.82
C ARG A 247 8.24 -17.89 17.94
N LEU A 248 8.18 -16.70 17.33
CA LEU A 248 9.27 -15.71 17.41
C LEU A 248 9.37 -15.09 18.81
N LEU A 249 8.25 -14.79 19.46
CA LEU A 249 8.21 -14.29 20.84
C LEU A 249 8.81 -15.32 21.82
N GLN A 250 8.54 -16.61 21.63
CA GLN A 250 9.13 -17.67 22.45
C GLN A 250 10.65 -17.80 22.26
N ASN A 251 11.16 -17.55 21.06
CA ASN A 251 12.59 -17.72 20.74
C ASN A 251 13.45 -16.51 21.10
N TYR A 252 12.86 -15.31 21.16
CA TYR A 252 13.62 -14.07 21.25
C TYR A 252 13.00 -13.04 22.22
N GLY A 253 12.01 -13.43 23.03
CA GLY A 253 11.26 -12.52 23.90
C GLY A 253 12.08 -11.87 25.03
N ASP A 254 13.26 -12.41 25.33
CA ASP A 254 14.16 -11.88 26.37
C ASP A 254 15.05 -10.71 25.89
N GLU A 255 15.02 -10.40 24.58
CA GLU A 255 15.77 -9.30 23.98
C GLU A 255 14.84 -8.15 23.57
N PRO A 256 15.32 -6.89 23.48
CA PRO A 256 14.55 -5.80 22.92
C PRO A 256 14.05 -6.17 21.50
N MET A 257 12.73 -6.13 21.29
CA MET A 257 12.09 -6.53 20.04
C MET A 257 11.07 -5.48 19.55
N SER A 258 10.87 -5.40 18.24
CA SER A 258 9.71 -4.75 17.62
C SER A 258 9.04 -5.67 16.60
N ILE A 259 7.74 -5.48 16.38
CA ILE A 259 7.01 -6.10 15.28
C ILE A 259 6.54 -4.98 14.34
N THR A 260 7.15 -4.89 13.17
CA THR A 260 6.73 -3.95 12.12
C THR A 260 5.93 -4.68 11.05
N ILE A 261 4.71 -4.23 10.80
CA ILE A 261 3.89 -4.72 9.70
C ILE A 261 3.87 -3.69 8.59
N THR A 262 4.17 -4.11 7.38
CA THR A 262 4.20 -3.23 6.22
C THR A 262 3.42 -3.81 5.08
N GLY A 263 2.75 -2.94 4.33
CA GLY A 263 1.99 -3.38 3.19
C GLY A 263 1.59 -2.23 2.29
N HIS A 264 1.28 -2.60 1.05
CA HIS A 264 0.82 -1.67 0.02
C HIS A 264 -0.59 -2.03 -0.42
N SER A 265 -1.43 -1.03 -0.70
CA SER A 265 -2.75 -1.24 -1.29
C SER A 265 -3.61 -2.18 -0.41
N LEU A 266 -4.17 -3.27 -0.94
CA LEU A 266 -4.83 -4.30 -0.12
C LEU A 266 -3.96 -4.81 1.05
N GLY A 267 -2.65 -4.96 0.83
CA GLY A 267 -1.70 -5.37 1.87
C GLY A 267 -1.61 -4.37 3.02
N ALA A 268 -1.85 -3.07 2.78
CA ALA A 268 -1.91 -2.05 3.83
C ALA A 268 -3.15 -2.20 4.72
N ALA A 269 -4.29 -2.58 4.15
CA ALA A 269 -5.50 -2.87 4.92
C ALA A 269 -5.31 -4.10 5.80
N LEU A 270 -4.76 -5.18 5.23
CA LEU A 270 -4.41 -6.39 5.97
C LEU A 270 -3.36 -6.11 7.06
N ALA A 271 -2.39 -5.23 6.80
CA ALA A 271 -1.38 -4.85 7.78
C ALA A 271 -2.00 -4.25 9.06
N THR A 272 -3.00 -3.38 8.89
CA THR A 272 -3.75 -2.78 10.01
C THR A 272 -4.52 -3.84 10.81
N LEU A 273 -5.18 -4.79 10.13
CA LEU A 273 -5.89 -5.89 10.79
C LEU A 273 -4.92 -6.83 11.54
N VAL A 274 -3.77 -7.15 10.94
CA VAL A 274 -2.71 -7.94 11.59
C VAL A 274 -2.24 -7.25 12.87
N ALA A 275 -2.00 -5.93 12.83
CA ALA A 275 -1.52 -5.19 13.99
C ALA A 275 -2.53 -5.22 15.15
N TYR A 276 -3.81 -4.98 14.84
CA TYR A 276 -4.90 -5.10 15.81
C TYR A 276 -4.94 -6.50 16.42
N ASP A 277 -4.86 -7.54 15.58
CA ASP A 277 -4.94 -8.93 16.00
C ASP A 277 -3.77 -9.35 16.90
N ILE A 278 -2.55 -8.91 16.59
CA ILE A 278 -1.35 -9.20 17.41
C ILE A 278 -1.50 -8.57 18.80
N ASN A 279 -1.80 -7.28 18.89
CA ASN A 279 -1.95 -6.60 20.19
C ASN A 279 -3.12 -7.12 21.01
N THR A 280 -4.15 -7.61 20.33
CA THR A 280 -5.30 -8.23 20.97
C THR A 280 -4.99 -9.64 21.49
N THR A 281 -4.20 -10.42 20.74
CA THR A 281 -3.91 -11.83 21.05
C THR A 281 -2.79 -11.96 22.09
N PHE A 282 -1.77 -11.10 22.01
CA PHE A 282 -0.56 -11.19 22.81
C PHE A 282 -0.48 -10.03 23.81
N LYS A 283 -0.91 -10.25 25.06
CA LYS A 283 -1.00 -9.21 26.11
C LYS A 283 0.29 -8.44 26.38
N HIS A 284 1.45 -9.05 26.12
CA HIS A 284 2.77 -8.46 26.28
C HIS A 284 3.52 -8.42 24.95
N ALA A 285 2.81 -8.18 23.85
CA ALA A 285 3.45 -7.94 22.56
C ALA A 285 4.48 -6.79 22.69
N PRO A 286 5.65 -6.91 22.04
CA PRO A 286 6.56 -5.79 21.85
C PRO A 286 5.87 -4.66 21.05
N LEU A 287 6.55 -3.52 20.89
CA LEU A 287 6.01 -2.40 20.11
C LEU A 287 5.59 -2.85 18.71
N VAL A 288 4.29 -2.73 18.41
CA VAL A 288 3.69 -3.07 17.11
C VAL A 288 3.47 -1.80 16.29
N THR A 289 4.10 -1.75 15.13
CA THR A 289 4.07 -0.58 14.25
C THR A 289 3.65 -0.98 12.85
N VAL A 290 2.73 -0.23 12.25
CA VAL A 290 2.32 -0.36 10.86
C VAL A 290 2.94 0.78 10.05
N ILE A 291 3.63 0.46 8.97
CA ILE A 291 4.07 1.42 7.95
C ILE A 291 3.47 0.98 6.62
N SER A 292 2.46 1.71 6.18
CA SER A 292 1.64 1.31 5.03
C SER A 292 1.71 2.30 3.89
N PHE A 293 1.52 1.83 2.67
CA PHE A 293 1.61 2.63 1.45
C PHE A 293 0.30 2.52 0.66
N GLY A 294 -0.32 3.65 0.33
CA GLY A 294 -1.52 3.66 -0.52
C GLY A 294 -2.67 2.79 0.00
N GLY A 295 -2.81 2.66 1.32
CA GLY A 295 -3.83 1.80 1.92
C GLY A 295 -5.22 2.43 1.91
N PRO A 296 -6.29 1.65 1.67
CA PRO A 296 -7.66 2.11 1.87
C PRO A 296 -8.00 2.16 3.38
N ARG A 297 -9.14 2.76 3.71
CA ARG A 297 -9.70 2.75 5.07
C ARG A 297 -10.19 1.36 5.45
N VAL A 298 -9.93 0.97 6.70
CA VAL A 298 -10.11 -0.42 7.14
C VAL A 298 -11.38 -0.63 7.96
N GLY A 299 -11.78 0.37 8.76
CA GLY A 299 -12.91 0.24 9.66
C GLY A 299 -13.46 1.57 10.13
N ASP A 300 -14.38 1.51 11.08
CA ASP A 300 -15.07 2.67 11.63
C ASP A 300 -14.27 3.38 12.74
N ARG A 301 -14.86 4.45 13.28
CA ARG A 301 -14.27 5.22 14.39
C ARG A 301 -14.06 4.36 15.64
N SER A 302 -14.93 3.40 15.90
CA SER A 302 -14.80 2.47 17.03
C SER A 302 -13.59 1.55 16.84
N PHE A 303 -13.37 1.02 15.64
CA PHE A 303 -12.19 0.23 15.31
C PHE A 303 -10.90 1.06 15.45
N ARG A 304 -10.89 2.29 14.92
CA ARG A 304 -9.77 3.23 15.11
C ARG A 304 -9.45 3.40 16.60
N HIS A 305 -10.46 3.74 17.41
CA HIS A 305 -10.27 3.99 18.83
C HIS A 305 -9.71 2.77 19.56
N ARG A 306 -10.22 1.55 19.29
CA ARG A 306 -9.69 0.32 19.89
C ARG A 306 -8.22 0.09 19.50
N LEU A 307 -7.88 0.30 18.23
CA LEU A 307 -6.53 0.09 17.71
C LEU A 307 -5.52 1.06 18.37
N GLU A 308 -5.90 2.34 18.52
CA GLU A 308 -5.11 3.36 19.21
C GLU A 308 -4.98 3.08 20.72
N LYS A 309 -6.08 2.68 21.38
CA LYS A 309 -6.11 2.34 22.82
C LYS A 309 -5.22 1.15 23.16
N GLN A 310 -5.04 0.21 22.23
CA GLN A 310 -4.12 -0.93 22.37
C GLN A 310 -2.64 -0.56 22.20
N GLY A 311 -2.32 0.70 21.86
CA GLY A 311 -0.95 1.17 21.71
C GLY A 311 -0.31 0.91 20.35
N THR A 312 -1.09 0.40 19.38
CA THR A 312 -0.63 0.20 17.99
C THR A 312 -0.24 1.53 17.37
N LYS A 313 0.94 1.59 16.74
CA LYS A 313 1.39 2.78 15.99
C LYS A 313 1.17 2.57 14.51
N VAL A 314 0.50 3.50 13.83
CA VAL A 314 0.21 3.38 12.40
C VAL A 314 0.66 4.64 11.69
N LEU A 315 1.57 4.50 10.72
CA LEU A 315 2.01 5.53 9.80
C LEU A 315 1.55 5.15 8.39
N ARG A 316 0.68 6.00 7.82
CA ARG A 316 0.15 5.85 6.47
C ARG A 316 0.89 6.78 5.52
N ILE A 317 1.53 6.22 4.51
CA ILE A 317 2.11 6.99 3.42
C ILE A 317 1.02 7.15 2.36
N VAL A 318 0.57 8.38 2.16
CA VAL A 318 -0.58 8.71 1.32
C VAL A 318 -0.13 9.60 0.17
N ASN A 319 -0.56 9.26 -1.04
CA ASN A 319 -0.41 10.12 -2.22
C ASN A 319 -1.76 10.79 -2.47
N SER A 320 -1.83 12.12 -2.43
CA SER A 320 -3.06 12.89 -2.63
C SER A 320 -3.67 12.71 -4.03
N ASP A 321 -2.84 12.30 -4.99
CA ASP A 321 -3.21 11.97 -6.37
C ASP A 321 -3.62 10.50 -6.57
N ASP A 322 -3.53 9.68 -5.52
CA ASP A 322 -4.02 8.30 -5.50
C ASP A 322 -5.46 8.27 -4.98
N LEU A 323 -6.31 7.50 -5.66
CA LEU A 323 -7.74 7.38 -5.35
C LEU A 323 -8.02 6.30 -4.32
N ILE A 324 -7.15 5.29 -4.22
CA ILE A 324 -7.36 4.14 -3.34
C ILE A 324 -7.33 4.57 -1.86
N THR A 325 -6.51 5.56 -1.53
CA THR A 325 -6.40 6.14 -0.19
C THR A 325 -7.66 6.89 0.26
N LYS A 326 -8.54 7.24 -0.68
CA LYS A 326 -9.82 7.93 -0.45
C LYS A 326 -11.00 6.97 -0.36
N LEU A 327 -10.75 5.67 -0.22
CA LEU A 327 -11.81 4.65 -0.21
C LEU A 327 -11.75 3.78 1.05
N PRO A 328 -12.90 3.27 1.52
CA PRO A 328 -14.27 3.70 1.19
C PRO A 328 -14.62 5.11 1.73
N GLY A 329 -15.24 5.93 0.87
CA GLY A 329 -15.82 7.25 1.18
C GLY A 329 -14.84 8.44 1.10
N PHE A 330 -15.27 9.60 0.60
CA PHE A 330 -14.45 10.84 0.57
C PHE A 330 -14.69 11.67 1.83
N VAL A 331 -13.73 11.85 2.73
CA VAL A 331 -13.89 12.86 3.81
C VAL A 331 -13.17 14.13 3.36
N MET A 332 -13.92 15.24 3.31
CA MET A 332 -13.32 16.58 3.24
C MET A 332 -12.76 16.88 4.64
N ASP A 333 -11.47 17.20 4.73
CA ASP A 333 -10.92 17.78 5.95
C ASP A 333 -11.61 19.15 6.12
N THR A 334 -12.50 19.28 7.09
CA THR A 334 -13.19 20.54 7.41
C THR A 334 -12.36 21.40 8.33
N ASP A 335 -11.09 21.66 7.98
CA ASP A 335 -10.23 22.57 8.75
C ASP A 335 -9.59 23.70 7.91
N ASP A 336 -9.85 23.77 6.59
CA ASP A 336 -9.51 24.93 5.78
C ASP A 336 -10.76 25.43 5.05
N ASP A 337 -11.28 26.59 5.47
CA ASP A 337 -12.25 27.37 4.69
C ASP A 337 -11.61 27.79 3.36
N ASP A 338 -12.43 27.82 2.30
CA ASP A 338 -12.14 28.19 0.91
C ASP A 338 -11.53 27.09 0.00
N ASP A 339 -12.39 26.20 -0.53
CA ASP A 339 -12.62 26.09 -1.98
C ASP A 339 -13.64 24.98 -2.32
N VAL A 340 -14.89 25.41 -2.48
CA VAL A 340 -16.06 24.60 -2.85
C VAL A 340 -16.14 24.46 -4.38
N ALA A 341 -15.67 23.35 -4.95
CA ALA A 341 -16.07 22.92 -6.32
C ALA A 341 -15.63 21.49 -6.75
N GLY A 342 -14.67 20.83 -6.09
CA GLY A 342 -13.99 19.66 -6.68
C GLY A 342 -14.64 18.28 -6.47
N GLY A 343 -15.61 18.13 -5.56
CA GLY A 343 -16.09 16.81 -5.13
C GLY A 343 -16.92 16.05 -6.18
N ASN A 344 -17.71 16.77 -6.98
CA ASN A 344 -18.68 16.16 -7.90
C ASN A 344 -18.04 15.76 -9.25
N GLU A 345 -17.01 16.48 -9.71
CA GLU A 345 -16.25 16.14 -10.92
C GLU A 345 -15.41 14.86 -10.75
N TYR A 346 -14.92 14.60 -9.53
CA TYR A 346 -14.06 13.43 -9.23
C TYR A 346 -14.82 12.10 -9.29
N ILE A 347 -16.09 12.09 -8.90
CA ILE A 347 -16.96 10.90 -8.96
C ILE A 347 -17.41 10.62 -10.40
N GLN A 348 -17.62 11.64 -11.23
CA GLN A 348 -17.90 11.46 -12.66
C GLN A 348 -16.73 10.83 -13.43
N MET A 349 -15.49 11.07 -13.00
CA MET A 349 -14.29 10.55 -13.67
C MET A 349 -14.08 9.05 -13.44
N LEU A 350 -14.52 8.54 -12.29
CA LEU A 350 -14.55 7.12 -11.97
C LEU A 350 -15.91 6.56 -12.37
N LYS A 351 -16.03 5.98 -13.56
CA LYS A 351 -17.26 5.32 -14.03
C LYS A 351 -17.57 4.06 -13.18
N PHE A 352 -17.91 4.23 -11.90
CA PHE A 352 -18.40 3.14 -11.08
C PHE A 352 -19.84 2.80 -11.50
N PRO A 353 -20.22 1.51 -11.48
CA PRO A 353 -21.62 1.11 -11.48
C PRO A 353 -22.42 1.88 -10.42
N GLY A 354 -23.62 2.39 -10.74
CA GLY A 354 -24.36 3.31 -9.86
C GLY A 354 -24.68 2.79 -8.45
N TRP A 355 -24.68 1.47 -8.24
CA TRP A 355 -24.85 0.87 -6.91
C TRP A 355 -23.60 1.04 -6.01
N ILE A 356 -22.39 1.13 -6.59
CA ILE A 356 -21.13 1.41 -5.86
C ILE A 356 -21.09 2.87 -5.47
N GLN A 357 -21.43 3.77 -6.39
CA GLN A 357 -21.44 5.21 -6.12
C GLN A 357 -22.33 5.55 -4.91
N LYS A 358 -23.57 5.03 -4.89
CA LYS A 358 -24.50 5.21 -3.76
C LYS A 358 -23.93 4.67 -2.44
N ARG A 359 -23.23 3.54 -2.46
CA ARG A 359 -22.62 2.96 -1.25
C ARG A 359 -21.37 3.71 -0.78
N VAL A 360 -20.60 4.29 -1.68
CA VAL A 360 -19.45 5.14 -1.34
C VAL A 360 -19.92 6.42 -0.66
N GLU A 361 -21.02 7.01 -1.15
CA GLU A 361 -21.68 8.18 -0.53
C GLU A 361 -22.25 7.84 0.85
N GLU A 362 -22.93 6.69 1.02
CA GLU A 362 -23.44 6.23 2.33
C GLU A 362 -22.31 5.85 3.31
N ALA A 363 -21.21 5.26 2.82
CA ALA A 363 -20.06 4.84 3.62
C ALA A 363 -19.16 6.01 4.07
N GLN A 364 -19.31 7.19 3.46
CA GLN A 364 -18.56 8.40 3.76
C GLN A 364 -18.59 8.79 5.25
N TRP A 365 -19.70 8.49 5.94
CA TRP A 365 -19.90 8.78 7.36
C TRP A 365 -19.49 7.64 8.31
N ALA A 366 -19.14 6.47 7.76
CA ALA A 366 -18.96 5.25 8.55
C ALA A 366 -17.49 4.86 8.76
N TYR A 367 -16.60 5.15 7.80
CA TYR A 367 -15.19 4.77 7.89
C TYR A 367 -14.32 5.89 8.47
N ALA A 368 -13.25 5.52 9.16
CA ALA A 368 -12.28 6.45 9.73
C ALA A 368 -10.86 6.15 9.26
N ASP A 369 -10.09 7.20 9.00
CA ASP A 369 -8.64 7.08 8.82
C ASP A 369 -7.99 6.74 10.18
N VAL A 370 -7.09 5.76 10.16
CA VAL A 370 -6.42 5.20 11.35
C VAL A 370 -4.94 5.57 11.31
N GLY A 371 -4.43 6.16 12.39
CA GLY A 371 -3.02 6.53 12.53
C GLY A 371 -2.67 7.92 11.99
N HIS A 372 -1.36 8.14 11.83
CA HIS A 372 -0.78 9.39 11.33
C HIS A 372 -0.47 9.29 9.84
N GLU A 373 -0.60 10.39 9.11
CA GLU A 373 -0.38 10.43 7.67
C GLU A 373 0.90 11.20 7.32
N LEU A 374 1.73 10.60 6.48
CA LEU A 374 2.69 11.33 5.66
C LEU A 374 2.05 11.55 4.29
N ARG A 375 1.52 12.75 4.07
CA ARG A 375 0.88 13.15 2.81
C ARG A 375 1.92 13.62 1.80
N LEU A 376 1.87 13.04 0.61
CA LEU A 376 2.74 13.31 -0.53
C LEU A 376 1.87 13.63 -1.74
N SER A 377 2.42 14.31 -2.74
CA SER A 377 1.75 14.49 -4.04
C SER A 377 2.67 14.11 -5.20
N SER A 378 2.11 13.41 -6.18
CA SER A 378 2.78 13.11 -7.44
C SER A 378 3.09 14.38 -8.23
N ARG A 379 2.27 15.42 -8.06
CA ARG A 379 2.45 16.73 -8.70
C ARG A 379 3.70 17.47 -8.20
N ASP A 380 4.15 17.17 -6.99
CA ASP A 380 5.34 17.81 -6.42
C ASP A 380 6.63 17.30 -7.06
N SER A 381 6.60 16.10 -7.63
CA SER A 381 7.77 15.54 -8.28
C SER A 381 7.89 16.02 -9.73
N PRO A 382 9.01 16.64 -10.12
CA PRO A 382 9.23 17.04 -11.52
C PRO A 382 9.31 15.83 -12.47
N TYR A 383 9.54 14.63 -11.93
CA TYR A 383 9.62 13.38 -12.68
C TYR A 383 8.26 12.72 -12.93
N LEU A 384 7.21 13.13 -12.18
CA LEU A 384 5.88 12.51 -12.22
C LEU A 384 4.77 13.49 -12.64
N ALA A 385 5.07 14.76 -12.88
CA ALA A 385 4.09 15.82 -13.18
C ALA A 385 3.15 15.60 -14.39
N ARG A 386 3.23 14.45 -15.09
CA ARG A 386 2.35 14.07 -16.23
C ARG A 386 1.92 12.60 -16.21
N THR A 387 1.86 11.94 -15.05
CA THR A 387 1.53 10.51 -14.97
C THR A 387 0.03 10.21 -14.90
N ASN A 388 -0.37 9.08 -15.51
CA ASN A 388 -1.71 8.51 -15.45
C ASN A 388 -2.06 8.08 -14.00
N VAL A 389 -3.32 8.20 -13.59
CA VAL A 389 -3.85 7.90 -12.24
C VAL A 389 -3.42 6.50 -11.75
N ALA A 390 -3.37 5.50 -12.64
CA ALA A 390 -2.92 4.14 -12.29
C ALA A 390 -1.45 4.06 -11.84
N LYS A 391 -0.58 4.99 -12.29
CA LYS A 391 0.81 5.07 -11.82
C LYS A 391 0.93 5.72 -10.44
N CYS A 392 -0.05 6.55 -10.05
CA CYS A 392 -0.06 7.20 -8.73
C CYS A 392 -0.19 6.18 -7.59
N HIS A 393 -0.81 5.03 -7.88
CA HIS A 393 -0.97 3.91 -6.94
C HIS A 393 0.16 2.87 -7.01
N ASP A 394 1.19 3.04 -7.85
CA ASP A 394 2.32 2.11 -7.86
C ASP A 394 3.18 2.33 -6.60
N LEU A 395 3.54 1.26 -5.90
CA LEU A 395 4.44 1.32 -4.73
C LEU A 395 5.74 2.07 -5.07
N LYS A 396 6.30 1.89 -6.26
CA LYS A 396 7.52 2.59 -6.68
C LYS A 396 7.32 4.10 -6.75
N THR A 397 6.13 4.56 -7.10
CA THR A 397 5.76 5.97 -7.03
C THR A 397 5.81 6.47 -5.60
N TYR A 398 5.23 5.72 -4.65
CA TYR A 398 5.31 6.06 -3.23
C TYR A 398 6.75 6.15 -2.72
N LEU A 399 7.60 5.16 -3.03
CA LEU A 399 9.00 5.16 -2.59
C LEU A 399 9.79 6.33 -3.19
N HIS A 400 9.53 6.67 -4.45
CA HIS A 400 10.12 7.83 -5.12
C HIS A 400 9.70 9.14 -4.44
N LEU A 401 8.41 9.28 -4.14
CA LEU A 401 7.89 10.46 -3.44
C LEU A 401 8.49 10.59 -2.04
N VAL A 402 8.53 9.50 -1.25
CA VAL A 402 9.17 9.50 0.07
C VAL A 402 10.64 9.86 -0.04
N ASN A 403 11.39 9.35 -1.03
CA ASN A 403 12.82 9.68 -1.17
C ASN A 403 13.06 11.16 -1.53
N GLY A 404 12.15 11.72 -2.33
CA GLY A 404 12.24 13.10 -2.81
C GLY A 404 11.67 14.16 -1.87
N PHE A 405 10.73 13.81 -1.00
CA PHE A 405 10.01 14.75 -0.14
C PHE A 405 10.93 15.54 0.80
N VAL A 406 10.66 16.80 1.14
CA VAL A 406 11.45 17.51 2.18
C VAL A 406 10.51 18.05 3.25
N SER A 407 9.61 18.94 2.86
CA SER A 407 8.56 19.52 3.71
C SER A 407 7.34 19.84 2.85
N SER A 408 6.18 20.05 3.47
CA SER A 408 4.98 20.54 2.75
C SER A 408 5.24 21.86 2.01
N THR A 409 6.07 22.72 2.59
CA THR A 409 6.46 24.03 2.05
C THR A 409 7.56 23.99 0.99
N CYS A 410 8.30 22.88 0.87
CA CYS A 410 9.34 22.68 -0.13
C CYS A 410 9.38 21.20 -0.55
N PRO A 411 8.45 20.74 -1.39
CA PRO A 411 8.07 19.34 -1.39
C PRO A 411 9.04 18.41 -2.12
N PHE A 412 10.06 18.91 -2.82
CA PHE A 412 10.98 18.03 -3.54
C PHE A 412 12.45 18.47 -3.51
N ARG A 413 13.34 17.55 -3.12
CA ARG A 413 14.80 17.75 -2.99
C ARG A 413 15.45 18.38 -4.22
N ALA A 414 14.99 18.05 -5.43
CA ALA A 414 15.49 18.66 -6.67
C ALA A 414 15.22 20.17 -6.70
N ARG A 415 13.99 20.57 -6.36
CA ARG A 415 13.55 21.96 -6.31
C ARG A 415 14.23 22.72 -5.17
N ALA A 416 14.40 22.09 -4.00
CA ALA A 416 15.18 22.62 -2.89
C ALA A 416 16.65 22.88 -3.28
N ARG A 417 17.30 21.92 -3.97
CA ARG A 417 18.67 22.08 -4.48
C ARG A 417 18.77 23.22 -5.50
N GLU A 418 17.79 23.36 -6.39
CA GLU A 418 17.74 24.48 -7.33
C GLU A 418 17.57 25.84 -6.64
N MET A 419 16.68 25.93 -5.64
CA MET A 419 16.52 27.14 -4.84
C MET A 419 17.80 27.50 -4.10
N MET A 420 18.47 26.54 -3.46
CA MET A 420 19.78 26.78 -2.82
C MET A 420 20.86 27.22 -3.82
N LYS A 421 20.89 26.63 -5.02
CA LYS A 421 21.81 27.05 -6.09
C LYS A 421 21.52 28.48 -6.56
N LYS A 422 20.25 28.86 -6.74
CA LYS A 422 19.84 30.23 -7.08
C LYS A 422 20.20 31.21 -5.95
N THR A 423 19.96 30.87 -4.69
CA THR A 423 20.32 31.70 -3.54
C THR A 423 21.83 31.88 -3.42
N LYS A 424 22.63 30.83 -3.58
CA LYS A 424 24.11 30.92 -3.62
C LYS A 424 24.60 31.78 -4.78
N LYS A 425 24.01 31.65 -5.96
CA LYS A 425 24.34 32.48 -7.13
C LYS A 425 24.01 33.96 -6.88
N ASN A 426 22.84 34.25 -6.31
CA ASN A 426 22.42 35.60 -5.96
C ASN A 426 23.32 36.20 -4.86
N PHE A 427 23.67 35.44 -3.84
CA PHE A 427 24.59 35.87 -2.79
C PHE A 427 25.97 36.22 -3.37
N ASN A 428 26.55 35.33 -4.19
CA ASN A 428 27.83 35.58 -4.85
C ASN A 428 27.80 36.80 -5.77
N ASN A 429 26.69 37.02 -6.49
CA ASN A 429 26.52 38.20 -7.33
C ASN A 429 26.44 39.49 -6.50
N THR A 430 25.73 39.47 -5.36
CA THR A 430 25.66 40.61 -4.43
C THR A 430 27.01 40.90 -3.77
N THR A 431 27.77 39.86 -3.38
CA THR A 431 29.12 40.01 -2.83
C THR A 431 30.06 40.63 -3.87
N ASN A 432 30.04 40.14 -5.12
CA ASN A 432 30.84 40.66 -6.22
C ASN A 432 30.48 42.11 -6.60
N TYR A 433 29.19 42.47 -6.54
CA TYR A 433 28.75 43.84 -6.75
C TYR A 433 29.29 44.78 -5.65
N ASN A 434 29.23 44.36 -4.39
CA ASN A 434 29.72 45.16 -3.26
C ASN A 434 31.25 45.29 -3.21
N THR A 435 32.01 44.26 -3.60
CA THR A 435 33.48 44.36 -3.74
C THR A 435 33.90 45.25 -4.90
N ASN A 436 33.21 45.18 -6.04
CA ASN A 436 33.49 46.09 -7.18
C ASN A 436 33.13 47.55 -6.85
N ARG A 437 32.04 47.80 -6.13
CA ARG A 437 31.67 49.15 -5.67
C ARG A 437 32.69 49.73 -4.68
N ARG A 438 33.21 48.91 -3.75
CA ARG A 438 34.28 49.34 -2.83
C ARG A 438 35.60 49.65 -3.54
N ARG A 439 35.97 48.86 -4.55
CA ARG A 439 37.15 49.12 -5.39
C ARG A 439 37.03 50.44 -6.15
N MET A 440 35.85 50.75 -6.70
CA MET A 440 35.62 52.02 -7.39
C MET A 440 35.63 53.23 -6.46
N SER A 441 35.19 53.08 -5.20
CA SER A 441 35.27 54.17 -4.21
C SER A 441 36.68 54.43 -3.68
N THR A 442 37.59 53.45 -3.73
CA THR A 442 38.99 53.61 -3.29
C THR A 442 39.92 54.18 -4.37
N THR A 443 39.46 54.27 -5.62
CA THR A 443 40.21 54.87 -6.74
C THR A 443 39.94 56.36 -6.94
N ASN A 444 39.04 56.97 -6.17
CA ASN A 444 38.68 58.39 -6.24
C ASN A 444 39.01 59.16 -4.94
N ALA A 445 39.96 58.69 -4.13
CA ALA A 445 40.43 59.35 -2.91
C ALA A 445 41.90 59.74 -3.03
#